data_AF-A0A5R9L0M9-F1
#
_entry.id   AF-A0A5R9L0M9-F1
#
_cell.length_a   1.000
_cell.length_b   1.000
_cell.length_c   1.000
_cell.angle_alpha   90.00
_cell.angle_beta   90.00
_cell.angle_gamma   90.00
#
_symmetry.space_group_name_H-M   'P 1'
#
loop_
_entity.id
_entity.type
_entity.pdbx_description
1 polymer ?
#
loop_
_entity_poly.entity_id
_entity_poly.type
_entity_poly.pdbx_seq_one_letter_code
_entity_poly.pdbx_strand_id
1 'polypeptide(L)'
;MKGKLKRSALMVMLASLSASGMAAAEIPSAATTTTVAVISIPAYTLITDSLNSQVPKVNGKVNEQVMGLVCDLARGDRVRADIIRALEKSKVNVAAVPVQGSPLSVLVHGNTRQQQSVCASYLATSLFNAPDNLRYRSVKKEQVSEEKLLPAPAKWKLWEEQKTETVTTERQIFVWDTTKFAKDVKVQVALAKATAQLYALLATNLGNQLQTAAMIDVRVKQSLADLAGDYLSSVQQMYRDTREQTMTVNLLNETGYVVSDGSGNILRRSDAGFRLTYRGIEWLGSGKILGKEYFVNLNLRDTPPTKAAKPE
;
A
#
# COMPACT_ATOMS: atom_id res chain seq x y z
N MET A 1 86.42 -0.90 55.67
CA MET A 1 87.53 -0.53 54.76
C MET A 1 87.44 0.98 54.50
N LYS A 2 88.60 1.65 54.46
CA LYS A 2 88.80 3.11 54.47
C LYS A 2 88.41 3.79 53.14
N GLY A 3 87.98 5.07 53.19
CA GLY A 3 88.09 6.02 52.06
C GLY A 3 86.95 7.06 51.96
N LYS A 4 87.04 8.19 52.69
CA LYS A 4 87.25 9.59 52.19
C LYS A 4 86.13 10.18 51.30
N LEU A 5 85.27 11.06 51.84
CA LEU A 5 85.35 12.55 51.88
C LEU A 5 85.40 13.26 50.51
N LYS A 6 84.36 14.06 50.20
CA LYS A 6 84.47 15.53 50.08
C LYS A 6 83.10 16.23 50.10
N ARG A 7 83.11 17.40 50.75
CA ARG A 7 82.02 18.34 51.04
C ARG A 7 81.83 19.35 49.90
N SER A 8 80.67 20.02 49.92
CA SER A 8 80.38 21.45 49.63
C SER A 8 79.07 21.56 48.84
N ALA A 9 78.16 22.52 49.01
CA ALA A 9 77.95 23.66 49.90
C ALA A 9 76.47 24.06 49.66
N LEU A 10 75.64 24.25 50.70
CA LEU A 10 75.31 25.54 51.35
C LEU A 10 74.32 26.43 50.54
N MET A 11 73.12 26.62 51.13
CA MET A 11 72.34 27.88 51.29
C MET A 11 71.95 28.73 50.05
N VAL A 12 70.88 29.53 49.97
CA VAL A 12 69.70 29.90 50.79
C VAL A 12 68.92 30.92 49.94
N MET A 13 67.61 31.02 50.17
CA MET A 13 66.70 32.13 49.83
C MET A 13 66.44 32.41 48.32
N LEU A 14 65.30 32.95 47.89
CA LEU A 14 64.43 33.95 48.50
C LEU A 14 62.99 33.81 47.97
N ALA A 15 62.03 34.17 48.82
CA ALA A 15 60.62 34.29 48.52
C ALA A 15 60.31 35.39 47.49
N SER A 16 59.24 35.18 46.70
CA SER A 16 58.37 36.29 46.28
C SER A 16 56.92 35.80 46.19
N LEU A 17 56.09 36.39 47.06
CA LEU A 17 54.64 36.39 46.98
C LEU A 17 54.21 37.40 45.89
N SER A 18 53.26 37.02 45.05
CA SER A 18 52.21 37.93 44.61
C SER A 18 50.96 37.15 44.20
N ALA A 19 49.87 37.48 44.90
CA ALA A 19 48.52 37.01 44.70
C ALA A 19 47.90 37.65 43.45
N SER A 20 46.93 36.97 42.82
CA SER A 20 45.55 37.46 42.56
C SER A 20 44.81 36.55 41.58
N GLY A 21 43.65 36.03 42.01
CA GLY A 21 42.46 35.99 41.17
C GLY A 21 42.29 34.85 40.16
N MET A 22 41.49 33.85 40.53
CA MET A 22 40.16 33.56 39.95
C MET A 22 39.87 32.07 40.07
N ALA A 23 38.88 31.76 40.90
CA ALA A 23 38.22 30.48 40.92
C ALA A 23 37.63 30.19 39.54
N ALA A 24 38.16 29.19 38.84
CA ALA A 24 37.49 28.60 37.70
C ALA A 24 36.30 27.81 38.23
N ALA A 25 35.12 28.41 38.16
CA ALA A 25 33.86 27.67 38.25
C ALA A 25 33.84 26.68 37.09
N GLU A 26 33.97 25.38 37.40
CA GLU A 26 33.64 24.32 36.46
C GLU A 26 32.14 24.42 36.17
N ILE A 27 31.82 25.03 35.02
CA ILE A 27 30.47 24.97 34.46
C ILE A 27 30.25 23.49 34.11
N PRO A 28 29.23 22.82 34.66
CA PRO A 28 28.89 21.48 34.18
C PRO A 28 28.54 21.61 32.70
N SER A 29 29.35 20.97 31.86
CA SER A 29 29.07 20.79 30.44
C SER A 29 27.67 20.22 30.34
N ALA A 30 26.74 21.02 29.83
CA ALA A 30 25.38 20.58 29.56
C ALA A 30 25.50 19.36 28.64
N ALA A 31 25.21 18.17 29.18
CA ALA A 31 25.03 16.98 28.38
C ALA A 31 23.96 17.32 27.35
N THR A 32 24.39 17.55 26.10
CA THR A 32 23.48 17.72 24.99
C THR A 32 22.82 16.37 24.83
N THR A 33 21.63 16.22 25.41
CA THR A 33 20.72 15.11 25.16
C THR A 33 20.48 15.10 23.67
N THR A 34 21.28 14.30 22.95
CA THR A 34 21.14 14.12 21.53
C THR A 34 19.89 13.29 21.38
N THR A 35 18.74 13.95 21.22
CA THR A 35 17.47 13.27 21.01
C THR A 35 17.64 12.31 19.84
N VAL A 36 17.37 11.03 20.07
CA VAL A 36 17.44 10.01 19.01
C VAL A 36 16.32 10.33 18.02
N ALA A 37 16.68 10.78 16.82
CA ALA A 37 15.72 11.17 15.77
C ALA A 37 15.52 10.04 14.75
N VAL A 38 15.66 8.79 15.18
CA VAL A 38 15.53 7.60 14.33
C VAL A 38 14.35 6.78 14.80
N ILE A 39 13.47 6.41 13.88
CA ILE A 39 12.36 5.48 14.14
C ILE A 39 12.45 4.28 13.18
N SER A 40 12.07 3.10 13.66
CA SER A 40 11.93 1.91 12.83
C SER A 40 10.45 1.72 12.51
N ILE A 41 10.10 1.72 11.21
CA ILE A 41 8.71 1.68 10.75
C ILE A 41 8.50 0.59 9.69
N PRO A 42 7.28 0.01 9.60
CA PRO A 42 6.99 -1.02 8.60
C PRO A 42 7.18 -0.51 7.16
N ALA A 43 7.94 -1.24 6.36
CA ALA A 43 8.17 -0.93 4.95
C ALA A 43 6.87 -0.97 4.13
N TYR A 44 5.92 -1.80 4.55
CA TYR A 44 4.65 -2.04 3.86
C TYR A 44 3.88 -0.75 3.53
N THR A 45 3.75 0.16 4.52
CA THR A 45 3.01 1.43 4.33
C THR A 45 3.79 2.38 3.43
N LEU A 46 5.10 2.53 3.68
CA LEU A 46 5.98 3.39 2.87
C LEU A 46 6.01 2.99 1.40
N ILE A 47 6.10 1.69 1.11
CA ILE A 47 6.05 1.17 -0.25
C ILE A 47 4.69 1.52 -0.86
N THR A 48 3.59 1.19 -0.18
CA THR A 48 2.23 1.43 -0.69
C THR A 48 2.00 2.91 -1.01
N ASP A 49 2.42 3.82 -0.12
CA ASP A 49 2.27 5.25 -0.32
C ASP A 49 3.14 5.76 -1.49
N SER A 50 4.39 5.30 -1.58
CA SER A 50 5.30 5.65 -2.66
C SER A 50 4.75 5.20 -4.02
N LEU A 51 4.19 3.98 -4.10
CA LEU A 51 3.54 3.47 -5.32
C LEU A 51 2.27 4.26 -5.65
N ASN A 52 1.42 4.52 -4.65
CA ASN A 52 0.17 5.26 -4.85
C ASN A 52 0.41 6.71 -5.30
N SER A 53 1.55 7.30 -4.95
CA SER A 53 1.97 8.63 -5.41
C SER A 53 2.31 8.69 -6.90
N GLN A 54 2.64 7.56 -7.53
CA GLN A 54 2.91 7.48 -8.97
C GLN A 54 1.64 7.36 -9.82
N VAL A 55 0.51 6.96 -9.22
CA VAL A 55 -0.74 6.72 -9.96
C VAL A 55 -1.41 8.07 -10.25
N PRO A 56 -1.62 8.44 -11.53
CA PRO A 56 -2.27 9.71 -11.86
C PRO A 56 -3.71 9.76 -11.35
N LYS A 57 -4.07 10.85 -10.68
CA LYS A 57 -5.40 11.07 -10.10
C LYS A 57 -6.02 12.36 -10.64
N VAL A 58 -7.32 12.33 -10.89
CA VAL A 58 -8.14 13.51 -11.20
C VAL A 58 -9.06 13.74 -10.01
N ASN A 59 -8.99 14.92 -9.40
CA ASN A 59 -9.79 15.26 -8.22
C ASN A 59 -9.65 14.20 -7.10
N GLY A 60 -8.43 13.70 -6.89
CA GLY A 60 -8.12 12.68 -5.88
C GLY A 60 -8.53 11.25 -6.25
N LYS A 61 -9.18 11.02 -7.39
CA LYS A 61 -9.64 9.69 -7.84
C LYS A 61 -8.85 9.19 -9.04
N VAL A 62 -8.59 7.89 -9.08
CA VAL A 62 -8.00 7.22 -10.24
C VAL A 62 -9.04 7.14 -11.35
N ASN A 63 -8.62 7.41 -12.58
CA ASN A 63 -9.47 7.19 -13.75
C ASN A 63 -9.20 5.78 -14.30
N GLU A 64 -10.12 4.86 -14.04
CA GLU A 64 -9.99 3.43 -14.40
C GLU A 64 -9.84 3.23 -15.91
N GLN A 65 -10.52 4.03 -16.73
CA GLN A 65 -10.40 3.92 -18.20
C GLN A 65 -9.01 4.34 -18.68
N VAL A 66 -8.48 5.44 -18.16
CA VAL A 66 -7.11 5.92 -18.47
C VAL A 66 -6.08 4.90 -18.02
N MET A 67 -6.22 4.36 -16.81
CA MET A 67 -5.28 3.35 -16.30
C MET A 67 -5.33 2.04 -17.08
N GLY A 68 -6.51 1.62 -17.56
CA GLY A 68 -6.64 0.51 -18.49
C GLY A 68 -5.80 0.72 -19.75
N LEU A 69 -5.87 1.91 -20.36
CA LEU A 69 -5.06 2.25 -21.54
C LEU A 69 -3.56 2.31 -21.23
N VAL A 70 -3.17 2.81 -20.05
CA VAL A 70 -1.75 2.82 -19.63
C VAL A 70 -1.24 1.39 -19.50
N CYS A 71 -2.03 0.49 -18.91
CA CYS A 71 -1.68 -0.91 -18.76
C CYS A 71 -1.68 -1.69 -20.08
N ASP A 72 -2.54 -1.34 -21.03
CA ASP A 72 -2.50 -1.91 -22.38
C ASP A 72 -1.20 -1.53 -23.11
N LEU A 73 -0.75 -0.26 -23.00
CA LEU A 73 0.54 0.18 -23.52
C LEU A 73 1.71 -0.52 -22.84
N ALA A 74 1.68 -0.59 -21.50
CA ALA A 74 2.73 -1.19 -20.70
C ALA A 74 2.98 -2.68 -21.03
N ARG A 75 1.93 -3.40 -21.41
CA ARG A 75 1.96 -4.81 -21.81
C ARG A 75 2.26 -5.02 -23.31
N GLY A 76 2.19 -3.95 -24.11
CA GLY A 76 2.32 -4.04 -25.56
C GLY A 76 1.05 -4.53 -26.27
N ASP A 77 -0.09 -4.61 -25.57
CA ASP A 77 -1.39 -5.01 -26.14
C ASP A 77 -1.96 -3.94 -27.09
N ARG A 78 -1.52 -2.69 -26.92
CA ARG A 78 -1.83 -1.57 -27.82
C ARG A 78 -0.57 -0.77 -28.13
N VAL A 79 -0.54 -0.14 -29.30
CA VAL A 79 0.50 0.83 -29.66
C VAL A 79 0.04 2.26 -29.41
N ARG A 80 0.99 3.16 -29.14
CA ARG A 80 0.70 4.58 -28.82
C ARG A 80 -0.14 5.27 -29.90
N ALA A 81 0.13 4.99 -31.17
CA ALA A 81 -0.59 5.58 -32.28
C ALA A 81 -2.10 5.28 -32.24
N ASP A 82 -2.51 4.10 -31.77
CA ASP A 82 -3.93 3.71 -31.69
C ASP A 82 -4.63 4.49 -30.58
N ILE A 83 -3.94 4.73 -29.47
CA ILE A 83 -4.47 5.49 -28.34
C ILE A 83 -4.58 6.96 -28.69
N ILE A 84 -3.57 7.54 -29.35
CA ILE A 84 -3.63 8.93 -29.83
C ILE A 84 -4.84 9.10 -30.76
N ARG A 85 -5.02 8.21 -31.74
CA ARG A 85 -6.19 8.23 -32.65
C ARG A 85 -7.51 8.10 -31.89
N ALA A 86 -7.60 7.26 -30.87
CA ALA A 86 -8.80 7.09 -30.05
C ALA A 86 -9.12 8.34 -29.21
N LEU A 87 -8.10 9.00 -28.66
CA LEU A 87 -8.23 10.24 -27.91
C LEU A 87 -8.69 11.40 -28.80
N GLU A 88 -8.09 11.54 -29.99
CA GLU A 88 -8.49 12.55 -30.98
C GLU A 88 -9.94 12.33 -31.45
N LYS A 89 -10.34 11.08 -31.73
CA LYS A 89 -11.74 10.73 -32.04
C LYS A 89 -12.70 11.11 -30.91
N SER A 90 -12.21 11.10 -29.67
CA SER A 90 -12.96 11.52 -28.47
C SER A 90 -12.87 13.02 -28.20
N LYS A 91 -12.40 13.82 -29.17
CA LYS A 91 -12.23 15.28 -29.10
C LYS A 91 -11.23 15.75 -28.03
N VAL A 92 -10.28 14.91 -27.66
CA VAL A 92 -9.16 15.30 -26.77
C VAL A 92 -8.06 15.94 -27.61
N ASN A 93 -7.64 17.16 -27.26
CA ASN A 93 -6.49 17.81 -27.89
C ASN A 93 -5.18 17.24 -27.33
N VAL A 94 -4.65 16.22 -27.99
CA VAL A 94 -3.42 15.51 -27.58
C VAL A 94 -2.21 16.45 -27.54
N ALA A 95 -2.12 17.43 -28.46
CA ALA A 95 -1.03 18.40 -28.50
C ALA A 95 -1.01 19.35 -27.30
N ALA A 96 -2.17 19.56 -26.64
CA ALA A 96 -2.28 20.37 -25.43
C ALA A 96 -2.02 19.58 -24.13
N VAL A 97 -1.80 18.26 -24.21
CA VAL A 97 -1.51 17.44 -23.02
C VAL A 97 -0.10 17.77 -22.53
N PRO A 98 0.07 18.24 -21.28
CA PRO A 98 1.39 18.56 -20.76
C PRO A 98 2.24 17.28 -20.61
N VAL A 99 3.56 17.44 -20.68
CA VAL A 99 4.53 16.33 -20.55
C VAL A 99 4.41 15.61 -19.20
N GLN A 100 3.98 16.33 -18.16
CA GLN A 100 3.79 15.81 -16.81
C GLN A 100 2.59 16.47 -16.11
N GLY A 101 2.11 15.87 -15.02
CA GLY A 101 1.06 16.42 -14.17
C GLY A 101 -0.37 16.22 -14.69
N SER A 102 -0.55 15.84 -15.97
CA SER A 102 -1.85 15.40 -16.49
C SER A 102 -2.00 13.88 -16.35
N PRO A 103 -3.21 13.37 -16.08
CA PRO A 103 -3.50 11.93 -16.16
C PRO A 103 -3.20 11.32 -17.53
N LEU A 104 -3.26 12.13 -18.58
CA LEU A 104 -2.97 11.69 -19.94
C LEU A 104 -1.49 11.80 -20.29
N SER A 105 -0.65 12.43 -19.46
CA SER A 105 0.78 12.64 -19.74
C SER A 105 1.50 11.31 -20.00
N VAL A 106 1.22 10.29 -19.20
CA VAL A 106 1.85 8.97 -19.33
C VAL A 106 1.41 8.26 -20.62
N LEU A 107 0.15 8.44 -21.03
CA LEU A 107 -0.38 7.87 -22.27
C LEU A 107 0.25 8.50 -23.51
N VAL A 108 0.36 9.84 -23.51
CA VAL A 108 0.77 10.61 -24.70
C VAL A 108 2.28 10.65 -24.83
N HIS A 109 2.99 10.89 -23.73
CA HIS A 109 4.43 11.20 -23.73
C HIS A 109 5.28 10.06 -23.17
N GLY A 110 4.74 9.24 -22.26
CA GLY A 110 5.54 8.32 -21.46
C GLY A 110 6.15 7.16 -22.26
N ASN A 111 7.43 6.86 -22.03
CA ASN A 111 8.10 5.71 -22.65
C ASN A 111 7.64 4.38 -22.03
N THR A 112 8.02 3.24 -22.62
CA THR A 112 7.61 1.90 -22.16
C THR A 112 7.91 1.68 -20.67
N ARG A 113 9.10 2.06 -20.20
CA ARG A 113 9.49 1.91 -18.79
C ARG A 113 8.60 2.73 -17.86
N GLN A 114 8.29 3.97 -18.23
CA GLN A 114 7.39 4.83 -17.48
C GLN A 114 5.95 4.28 -17.45
N GLN A 115 5.45 3.80 -18.59
CA GLN A 115 4.13 3.18 -18.70
C GLN A 115 4.05 1.92 -17.83
N GLN A 116 5.08 1.08 -17.86
CA GLN A 116 5.19 -0.10 -17.00
C GLN A 116 5.22 0.27 -15.53
N SER A 117 6.02 1.26 -15.10
CA SER A 117 6.08 1.70 -13.70
C SER A 117 4.72 2.20 -13.21
N VAL A 118 4.02 3.00 -14.03
CA VAL A 118 2.71 3.54 -13.66
C VAL A 118 1.63 2.45 -13.64
N CYS A 119 1.62 1.55 -14.63
CA CYS A 119 0.71 0.40 -14.61
C CYS A 119 0.99 -0.52 -13.41
N ALA A 120 2.25 -0.84 -13.12
CA ALA A 120 2.64 -1.67 -12.00
C ALA A 120 2.22 -1.04 -10.66
N SER A 121 2.46 0.26 -10.49
CA SER A 121 2.01 1.03 -9.33
C SER A 121 0.49 0.96 -9.15
N TYR A 122 -0.27 1.16 -10.23
CA TYR A 122 -1.72 1.11 -10.20
C TYR A 122 -2.24 -0.29 -9.87
N LEU A 123 -1.74 -1.33 -10.54
CA LEU A 123 -2.17 -2.70 -10.29
C LEU A 123 -1.85 -3.12 -8.85
N ALA A 124 -0.63 -2.87 -8.37
CA ALA A 124 -0.22 -3.19 -7.00
C ALA A 124 -1.08 -2.48 -5.95
N THR A 125 -1.41 -1.20 -6.17
CA THR A 125 -2.18 -0.42 -5.20
C THR A 125 -3.69 -0.58 -5.31
N SER A 126 -4.22 -1.02 -6.47
CA SER A 126 -5.66 -1.24 -6.70
C SER A 126 -6.27 -2.27 -5.74
N LEU A 127 -5.46 -3.17 -5.20
CA LEU A 127 -5.86 -4.17 -4.20
C LEU A 127 -6.34 -3.55 -2.89
N PHE A 128 -5.85 -2.35 -2.56
CA PHE A 128 -6.16 -1.64 -1.30
C PHE A 128 -7.38 -0.72 -1.40
N ASN A 129 -7.92 -0.52 -2.61
CA ASN A 129 -9.15 0.23 -2.80
C ASN A 129 -10.38 -0.60 -2.38
N ALA A 130 -11.48 0.07 -2.05
CA ALA A 130 -12.76 -0.60 -1.79
C ALA A 130 -13.21 -1.39 -3.03
N PRO A 131 -13.69 -2.63 -2.88
CA PRO A 131 -14.13 -3.44 -4.01
C PRO A 131 -15.47 -2.95 -4.56
N ASP A 132 -15.58 -2.79 -5.89
CA ASP A 132 -16.87 -2.58 -6.56
C ASP A 132 -17.60 -3.91 -6.76
N ASN A 133 -18.33 -4.32 -5.72
CA ASN A 133 -19.10 -5.55 -5.73
C ASN A 133 -20.53 -5.35 -6.31
N LEU A 134 -21.03 -4.12 -6.41
CA LEU A 134 -22.40 -3.84 -6.84
C LEU A 134 -22.70 -4.39 -8.24
N ARG A 135 -21.69 -4.50 -9.10
CA ARG A 135 -21.78 -5.13 -10.43
C ARG A 135 -22.15 -6.62 -10.46
N TYR A 136 -22.14 -7.29 -9.30
CA TYR A 136 -22.58 -8.69 -9.14
C TYR A 136 -23.92 -8.80 -8.43
N ARG A 137 -24.55 -7.68 -8.08
CA ARG A 137 -25.84 -7.67 -7.39
C ARG A 137 -26.95 -7.57 -8.41
N SER A 138 -27.97 -8.40 -8.23
CA SER A 138 -29.23 -8.33 -8.95
C SER A 138 -30.40 -8.26 -7.96
N VAL A 139 -31.51 -7.66 -8.39
CA VAL A 139 -32.76 -7.64 -7.63
C VAL A 139 -33.65 -8.74 -8.19
N LYS A 140 -34.08 -9.67 -7.34
CA LYS A 140 -35.16 -10.60 -7.66
C LYS A 140 -36.38 -10.25 -6.84
N LYS A 141 -37.56 -10.35 -7.48
CA LYS A 141 -38.83 -10.31 -6.76
C LYS A 141 -39.13 -11.72 -6.28
N GLU A 142 -39.35 -11.85 -5.00
CA GLU A 142 -39.81 -13.08 -4.37
C GLU A 142 -41.21 -12.84 -3.82
N GLN A 143 -42.13 -13.76 -4.09
CA GLN A 143 -43.45 -13.73 -3.49
C GLN A 143 -43.38 -14.50 -2.18
N VAL A 144 -43.55 -13.78 -1.07
CA VAL A 144 -43.60 -14.38 0.26
C VAL A 144 -45.06 -14.47 0.65
N SER A 145 -45.53 -15.70 0.90
CA SER A 145 -46.87 -15.95 1.42
C SER A 145 -46.75 -16.12 2.93
N GLU A 146 -47.26 -15.14 3.68
CA GLU A 146 -47.36 -15.23 5.13
C GLU A 146 -48.81 -15.50 5.53
N GLU A 147 -48.98 -16.39 6.50
CA GLU A 147 -50.29 -16.68 7.06
C GLU A 147 -50.58 -15.67 8.17
N LYS A 148 -51.52 -14.76 7.89
CA LYS A 148 -51.90 -13.68 8.81
C LYS A 148 -53.19 -14.07 9.51
N LEU A 149 -53.15 -14.09 10.85
CA LEU A 149 -54.34 -14.28 11.68
C LEU A 149 -55.27 -13.08 11.50
N LEU A 150 -56.51 -13.35 11.11
CA LEU A 150 -57.55 -12.33 11.09
C LEU A 150 -57.95 -11.94 12.52
N PRO A 151 -58.56 -10.75 12.70
CA PRO A 151 -59.07 -10.33 14.00
C PRO A 151 -59.95 -11.42 14.61
N ALA A 152 -59.72 -11.71 15.90
CA ALA A 152 -60.50 -12.71 16.60
C ALA A 152 -62.01 -12.39 16.49
N PRO A 153 -62.87 -13.42 16.32
CA PRO A 153 -64.31 -13.21 16.26
C PRO A 153 -64.81 -12.53 17.55
N ALA A 154 -65.92 -11.79 17.43
CA ALA A 154 -66.48 -11.05 18.56
C ALA A 154 -66.78 -12.00 19.73
N LYS A 155 -66.56 -11.54 20.98
CA LYS A 155 -66.63 -12.35 22.22
C LYS A 155 -67.92 -13.17 22.43
N TRP A 156 -69.00 -12.85 21.74
CA TRP A 156 -70.28 -13.58 21.82
C TRP A 156 -70.38 -14.78 20.85
N LYS A 157 -69.40 -14.98 19.96
CA LYS A 157 -69.29 -16.12 19.06
C LYS A 157 -68.19 -17.09 19.52
N LEU A 158 -68.44 -17.80 20.63
CA LEU A 158 -67.46 -18.69 21.27
C LEU A 158 -67.09 -19.95 20.45
N TRP A 159 -67.81 -20.22 19.36
CA TRP A 159 -67.71 -21.43 18.54
C TRP A 159 -67.12 -21.20 17.14
N GLU A 160 -66.72 -19.98 16.79
CA GLU A 160 -66.05 -19.70 15.52
C GLU A 160 -64.53 -19.82 15.69
N GLU A 161 -63.90 -20.74 14.94
CA GLU A 161 -62.43 -20.84 14.86
C GLU A 161 -61.84 -19.57 14.23
N GLN A 162 -60.68 -19.14 14.76
CA GLN A 162 -60.00 -17.95 14.28
C GLN A 162 -59.49 -18.19 12.85
N LYS A 163 -59.99 -17.42 11.90
CA LYS A 163 -59.63 -17.56 10.49
C LYS A 163 -58.22 -17.02 10.24
N THR A 164 -57.47 -17.71 9.39
CA THR A 164 -56.23 -17.21 8.80
C THR A 164 -56.47 -16.83 7.35
N GLU A 165 -55.81 -15.76 6.90
CA GLU A 165 -55.71 -15.40 5.50
C GLU A 165 -54.24 -15.52 5.07
N THR A 166 -54.03 -16.14 3.91
CA THR A 166 -52.72 -16.14 3.26
C THR A 166 -52.53 -14.81 2.53
N VAL A 167 -51.61 -13.99 3.03
CA VAL A 167 -51.24 -12.72 2.40
C VAL A 167 -49.97 -12.94 1.60
N THR A 168 -50.10 -12.94 0.28
CA THR A 168 -48.95 -12.97 -0.63
C THR A 168 -48.45 -11.54 -0.85
N THR A 169 -47.23 -11.27 -0.39
CA THR A 169 -46.56 -9.98 -0.57
C THR A 169 -45.36 -10.13 -1.49
N GLU A 170 -45.20 -9.21 -2.45
CA GLU A 170 -43.97 -9.13 -3.24
C GLU A 170 -42.87 -8.46 -2.41
N ARG A 171 -41.79 -9.20 -2.14
CA ARG A 171 -40.58 -8.67 -1.51
C ARG A 171 -39.43 -8.65 -2.51
N GLN A 172 -38.67 -7.55 -2.53
CA GLN A 172 -37.42 -7.50 -3.27
C GLN A 172 -36.30 -8.13 -2.43
N ILE A 173 -35.63 -9.14 -2.99
CA ILE A 173 -34.43 -9.75 -2.43
C ILE A 173 -33.22 -9.44 -3.31
N PHE A 174 -32.08 -9.26 -2.68
CA PHE A 174 -30.81 -9.04 -3.37
C PHE A 174 -30.08 -10.36 -3.55
N VAL A 175 -29.74 -10.68 -4.79
CA VAL A 175 -29.05 -11.92 -5.15
C VAL A 175 -27.70 -11.60 -5.76
N TRP A 176 -26.66 -12.24 -5.23
CA TRP A 176 -25.29 -12.09 -5.68
C TRP A 176 -24.94 -13.14 -6.75
N ASP A 177 -24.41 -12.70 -7.89
CA ASP A 177 -23.86 -13.57 -8.93
C ASP A 177 -22.46 -14.05 -8.52
N THR A 178 -22.44 -15.08 -7.67
CA THR A 178 -21.22 -15.71 -7.19
C THR A 178 -20.44 -16.42 -8.31
N THR A 179 -21.09 -16.82 -9.40
CA THR A 179 -20.45 -17.52 -10.52
C THR A 179 -19.62 -16.56 -11.35
N LYS A 180 -20.17 -15.41 -11.71
CA LYS A 180 -19.43 -14.35 -12.39
C LYS A 180 -18.33 -13.81 -11.50
N PHE A 181 -18.64 -13.56 -10.22
CA PHE A 181 -17.64 -13.10 -9.24
C PHE A 181 -16.47 -14.09 -9.10
N ALA A 182 -16.74 -15.40 -9.00
CA ALA A 182 -15.71 -16.44 -8.89
C ALA A 182 -14.77 -16.50 -10.11
N LYS A 183 -15.23 -16.09 -11.30
CA LYS A 183 -14.38 -15.98 -12.50
C LYS A 183 -13.48 -14.75 -12.42
N ASP A 184 -14.06 -13.60 -12.08
CA ASP A 184 -13.36 -12.31 -12.08
C ASP A 184 -12.33 -12.22 -10.94
N VAL A 185 -12.62 -12.82 -9.78
CA VAL A 185 -11.74 -12.79 -8.59
C VAL A 185 -10.42 -13.54 -8.80
N LYS A 186 -10.32 -14.43 -9.79
CA LYS A 186 -9.07 -15.11 -10.14
C LYS A 186 -7.96 -14.14 -10.50
N VAL A 187 -8.31 -13.05 -11.20
CA VAL A 187 -7.36 -11.97 -11.52
C VAL A 187 -6.86 -11.31 -10.24
N GLN A 188 -7.74 -11.10 -9.25
CA GLN A 188 -7.39 -10.48 -7.97
C GLN A 188 -6.47 -11.37 -7.13
N VAL A 189 -6.67 -12.69 -7.15
CA VAL A 189 -5.80 -13.66 -6.47
C VAL A 189 -4.41 -13.68 -7.10
N ALA A 190 -4.33 -13.72 -8.44
CA ALA A 190 -3.06 -13.66 -9.16
C ALA A 190 -2.31 -12.35 -8.89
N LEU A 191 -3.02 -11.23 -8.97
CA LEU A 191 -2.50 -9.90 -8.69
C LEU A 191 -1.99 -9.78 -7.24
N ALA A 192 -2.72 -10.32 -6.27
CA ALA A 192 -2.33 -10.37 -4.87
C ALA A 192 -1.00 -11.11 -4.65
N LYS A 193 -0.87 -12.31 -5.24
CA LYS A 193 0.34 -13.13 -5.14
C LYS A 193 1.55 -12.41 -5.77
N ALA A 194 1.38 -11.79 -6.95
CA ALA A 194 2.44 -11.06 -7.63
C ALA A 194 2.84 -9.81 -6.86
N THR A 195 1.86 -9.10 -6.29
CA THR A 195 2.12 -7.90 -5.49
C THR A 195 2.86 -8.22 -4.21
N ALA A 196 2.59 -9.37 -3.58
CA ALA A 196 3.35 -9.83 -2.42
C ALA A 196 4.84 -10.03 -2.76
N GLN A 197 5.14 -10.62 -3.93
CA GLN A 197 6.52 -10.77 -4.41
C GLN A 197 7.18 -9.44 -4.73
N LEU A 198 6.49 -8.53 -5.44
CA LEU A 198 6.99 -7.19 -5.71
C LEU A 198 7.32 -6.44 -4.42
N TYR A 199 6.40 -6.45 -3.45
CA TYR A 199 6.60 -5.78 -2.17
C TYR A 199 7.80 -6.35 -1.42
N ALA A 200 8.02 -7.66 -1.47
CA ALA A 200 9.18 -8.29 -0.85
C ALA A 200 10.49 -7.79 -1.48
N LEU A 201 10.55 -7.72 -2.81
CA LEU A 201 11.71 -7.20 -3.54
C LEU A 201 11.96 -5.73 -3.23
N LEU A 202 10.92 -4.90 -3.24
CA LEU A 202 11.02 -3.48 -2.89
C LEU A 202 11.51 -3.29 -1.45
N ALA A 203 10.96 -4.05 -0.50
CA ALA A 203 11.35 -3.99 0.91
C ALA A 203 12.80 -4.46 1.12
N THR A 204 13.22 -5.51 0.42
CA THR A 204 14.61 -5.97 0.43
C THR A 204 15.56 -4.90 -0.12
N ASN A 205 15.18 -4.22 -1.21
CA ASN A 205 16.01 -3.17 -1.81
C ASN A 205 16.10 -1.90 -0.94
N LEU A 206 15.09 -1.61 -0.11
CA LEU A 206 15.16 -0.52 0.86
C LEU A 206 16.26 -0.77 1.89
N GLY A 207 16.40 -2.01 2.36
CA GLY A 207 17.40 -2.41 3.36
C GLY A 207 17.24 -1.69 4.70
N ASN A 208 18.22 -1.86 5.59
CA ASN A 208 18.18 -1.34 6.97
C ASN A 208 18.99 -0.06 7.17
N GLN A 209 19.49 0.54 6.09
CA GLN A 209 20.26 1.78 6.16
C GLN A 209 19.36 2.93 6.60
N LEU A 210 19.94 3.85 7.39
CA LEU A 210 19.26 5.06 7.83
C LEU A 210 18.92 5.95 6.62
N GLN A 211 17.66 6.30 6.46
CA GLN A 211 17.15 7.03 5.29
C GLN A 211 16.13 8.10 5.71
N THR A 212 15.97 9.16 4.91
CA THR A 212 14.83 10.09 5.05
C THR A 212 13.63 9.60 4.26
N ALA A 213 12.44 10.16 4.51
CA ALA A 213 11.23 9.77 3.80
C ALA A 213 11.36 9.99 2.28
N ALA A 214 12.00 11.09 1.88
CA ALA A 214 12.25 11.39 0.46
C ALA A 214 13.20 10.37 -0.20
N MET A 215 14.23 9.89 0.51
CA MET A 215 15.13 8.87 -0.01
C MET A 215 14.41 7.53 -0.22
N ILE A 216 13.52 7.16 0.71
CA ILE A 216 12.72 5.95 0.61
C ILE A 216 11.81 6.03 -0.62
N ASP A 217 11.07 7.13 -0.79
CA ASP A 217 10.18 7.34 -1.95
C ASP A 217 10.95 7.21 -3.28
N VAL A 218 12.10 7.89 -3.41
CA VAL A 218 12.95 7.80 -4.60
C VAL A 218 13.43 6.37 -4.85
N ARG A 219 13.89 5.66 -3.81
CA ARG A 219 14.42 4.29 -3.94
C ARG A 219 13.32 3.28 -4.29
N VAL A 220 12.12 3.42 -3.73
CA VAL A 220 10.95 2.59 -4.12
C VAL A 220 10.60 2.84 -5.58
N LYS A 221 10.50 4.11 -6.00
CA LYS A 221 10.17 4.47 -7.39
C LYS A 221 11.20 3.95 -8.40
N GLN A 222 12.49 4.08 -8.09
CA GLN A 222 13.57 3.55 -8.91
C GLN A 222 13.52 2.02 -9.00
N SER A 223 13.43 1.34 -7.84
CA SER A 223 13.34 -0.12 -7.81
C SER A 223 12.12 -0.64 -8.56
N LEU A 224 10.98 0.04 -8.45
CA LEU A 224 9.80 -0.32 -9.24
C LEU A 224 10.04 -0.12 -10.74
N ALA A 225 10.65 0.99 -11.15
CA ALA A 225 10.92 1.24 -12.57
C ALA A 225 11.85 0.20 -13.21
N ASP A 226 12.66 -0.50 -12.41
CA ASP A 226 13.47 -1.64 -12.84
C ASP A 226 12.66 -2.95 -12.85
N LEU A 227 11.80 -3.17 -11.85
CA LEU A 227 11.04 -4.40 -11.66
C LEU A 227 9.69 -4.44 -12.38
N ALA A 228 9.23 -3.33 -12.97
CA ALA A 228 7.86 -3.19 -13.44
C ALA A 228 7.50 -4.19 -14.56
N GLY A 229 8.40 -4.40 -15.54
CA GLY A 229 8.19 -5.37 -16.61
C GLY A 229 8.07 -6.81 -16.08
N ASP A 230 8.95 -7.18 -15.15
CA ASP A 230 8.94 -8.50 -14.51
C ASP A 230 7.69 -8.71 -13.67
N TYR A 231 7.26 -7.68 -12.93
CA TYR A 231 6.02 -7.71 -12.16
C TYR A 231 4.80 -7.94 -13.06
N LEU A 232 4.67 -7.20 -14.17
CA LEU A 232 3.54 -7.37 -15.11
C LEU A 232 3.53 -8.78 -15.72
N SER A 233 4.72 -9.30 -16.04
CA SER A 233 4.88 -10.68 -16.53
C SER A 233 4.49 -11.71 -15.47
N SER A 234 4.86 -11.47 -14.21
CA SER A 234 4.50 -12.31 -13.06
C SER A 234 2.98 -12.34 -12.83
N VAL A 235 2.30 -11.19 -12.90
CA VAL A 235 0.83 -11.12 -12.83
C VAL A 235 0.18 -12.00 -13.89
N GLN A 236 0.66 -11.92 -15.14
CA GLN A 236 0.14 -12.75 -16.23
C GLN A 236 0.38 -14.25 -16.00
N GLN A 237 1.58 -14.62 -15.53
CA GLN A 237 1.91 -16.00 -15.24
C GLN A 237 1.01 -16.55 -14.12
N MET A 238 0.89 -15.83 -13.01
CA MET A 238 0.04 -16.24 -11.90
C MET A 238 -1.43 -16.32 -12.28
N TYR A 239 -1.89 -15.46 -13.21
CA TYR A 239 -3.25 -15.56 -13.73
C TYR A 239 -3.44 -16.85 -14.54
N ARG A 240 -2.48 -17.24 -15.40
CA ARG A 240 -2.51 -18.52 -16.11
C ARG A 240 -2.59 -19.69 -15.13
N ASP A 241 -1.79 -19.65 -14.06
CA ASP A 241 -1.77 -20.71 -13.04
C ASP A 241 -3.07 -20.77 -12.22
N THR A 242 -3.72 -19.62 -12.02
CA THR A 242 -4.97 -19.50 -11.25
C THR A 242 -6.22 -19.77 -12.11
N ARG A 243 -6.11 -19.73 -13.44
CA ARG A 243 -7.25 -19.79 -14.38
C ARG A 243 -8.09 -21.05 -14.22
N GLU A 244 -7.45 -22.20 -14.05
CA GLU A 244 -8.11 -23.50 -13.92
C GLU A 244 -8.50 -23.81 -12.46
N GLN A 245 -8.09 -22.99 -11.50
CA GLN A 245 -8.41 -23.21 -10.08
C GLN A 245 -9.88 -22.87 -9.80
N THR A 246 -10.53 -23.70 -9.00
CA THR A 246 -11.90 -23.44 -8.54
C THR A 246 -11.86 -22.44 -7.39
N MET A 247 -12.64 -21.37 -7.51
CA MET A 247 -12.77 -20.34 -6.47
C MET A 247 -14.04 -20.58 -5.67
N THR A 248 -13.89 -20.77 -4.36
CA THR A 248 -14.99 -20.83 -3.41
C THR A 248 -15.26 -19.44 -2.85
N VAL A 249 -16.48 -18.95 -3.02
CA VAL A 249 -16.94 -17.65 -2.51
C VAL A 249 -17.49 -17.87 -1.11
N ASN A 250 -16.69 -17.55 -0.09
CA ASN A 250 -17.08 -17.72 1.32
C ASN A 250 -17.92 -16.54 1.83
N LEU A 251 -17.69 -15.35 1.28
CA LEU A 251 -18.45 -14.14 1.57
C LEU A 251 -18.46 -13.23 0.34
N LEU A 252 -19.60 -12.65 0.02
CA LEU A 252 -19.74 -11.57 -0.95
C LEU A 252 -20.89 -10.66 -0.50
N ASN A 253 -20.59 -9.37 -0.30
CA ASN A 253 -21.57 -8.35 0.03
C ASN A 253 -21.15 -7.00 -0.61
N GLU A 254 -21.88 -5.92 -0.28
CA GLU A 254 -21.62 -4.59 -0.84
C GLU A 254 -20.23 -4.03 -0.51
N THR A 255 -19.71 -4.31 0.70
CA THR A 255 -18.50 -3.69 1.24
C THR A 255 -17.27 -4.59 1.18
N GLY A 256 -17.42 -5.86 0.81
CA GLY A 256 -16.30 -6.79 0.83
C GLY A 256 -16.61 -8.21 0.37
N TYR A 257 -15.55 -9.01 0.32
CA TYR A 257 -15.61 -10.41 -0.04
C TYR A 257 -14.50 -11.24 0.62
N VAL A 258 -14.72 -12.56 0.66
CA VAL A 258 -13.73 -13.57 1.06
C VAL A 258 -13.81 -14.72 0.07
N VAL A 259 -12.68 -15.08 -0.53
CA VAL A 259 -12.57 -16.23 -1.44
C VAL A 259 -11.42 -17.13 -1.05
N SER A 260 -11.55 -18.41 -1.38
CA SER A 260 -10.48 -19.40 -1.26
C SER A 260 -10.34 -20.20 -2.56
N ASP A 261 -9.12 -20.63 -2.88
CA ASP A 261 -8.80 -21.32 -4.14
C ASP A 261 -8.57 -22.84 -3.98
N GLY A 262 -8.86 -23.39 -2.81
CA GLY A 262 -8.63 -24.81 -2.48
C GLY A 262 -7.16 -25.21 -2.29
N SER A 263 -6.19 -24.39 -2.74
CA SER A 263 -4.76 -24.61 -2.59
C SER A 263 -4.16 -24.01 -1.31
N GLY A 264 -5.03 -23.53 -0.42
CA GLY A 264 -4.68 -22.89 0.84
C GLY A 264 -4.57 -21.37 0.75
N ASN A 265 -4.86 -20.74 -0.38
CA ASN A 265 -4.96 -19.29 -0.43
C ASN A 265 -6.35 -18.83 0.03
N ILE A 266 -6.36 -17.75 0.81
CA ILE A 266 -7.56 -17.01 1.20
C ILE A 266 -7.32 -15.54 0.90
N LEU A 267 -8.17 -14.96 0.07
CA LEU A 267 -8.16 -13.54 -0.24
C LEU A 267 -9.36 -12.86 0.41
N ARG A 268 -9.09 -11.82 1.20
CA ARG A 268 -10.11 -10.99 1.85
C ARG A 268 -9.92 -9.54 1.44
N ARG A 269 -10.99 -8.90 1.00
CA ARG A 269 -11.05 -7.46 0.77
C ARG A 269 -12.29 -6.89 1.42
N SER A 270 -12.13 -5.78 2.13
CA SER A 270 -13.23 -4.96 2.63
C SER A 270 -12.75 -3.53 2.86
N ASP A 271 -13.63 -2.67 3.35
CA ASP A 271 -13.27 -1.32 3.81
C ASP A 271 -12.22 -1.33 4.94
N ALA A 272 -12.15 -2.43 5.70
CA ALA A 272 -11.12 -2.64 6.73
C ALA A 272 -9.74 -3.00 6.14
N GLY A 273 -9.66 -3.18 4.83
CA GLY A 273 -8.42 -3.42 4.09
C GLY A 273 -8.36 -4.75 3.37
N PHE A 274 -7.16 -5.02 2.88
CA PHE A 274 -6.82 -6.16 2.04
C PHE A 274 -5.95 -7.15 2.83
N ARG A 275 -6.24 -8.46 2.68
CA ARG A 275 -5.40 -9.54 3.20
C ARG A 275 -5.37 -10.74 2.25
N LEU A 276 -4.16 -11.21 1.96
CA LEU A 276 -3.88 -12.51 1.34
C LEU A 276 -3.22 -13.41 2.37
N THR A 277 -3.79 -14.58 2.58
CA THR A 277 -3.24 -15.64 3.44
C THR A 277 -2.92 -16.85 2.57
N TYR A 278 -1.79 -17.52 2.82
CA TYR A 278 -1.44 -18.81 2.22
C TYR A 278 -1.10 -19.81 3.31
N ARG A 279 -1.85 -20.92 3.36
CA ARG A 279 -1.71 -21.99 4.37
C ARG A 279 -1.70 -21.45 5.80
N GLY A 280 -2.56 -20.47 6.08
CA GLY A 280 -2.68 -19.82 7.39
C GLY A 280 -1.67 -18.70 7.67
N ILE A 281 -0.68 -18.47 6.79
CA ILE A 281 0.32 -17.41 6.94
C ILE A 281 -0.12 -16.18 6.16
N GLU A 282 -0.17 -15.01 6.81
CA GLU A 282 -0.49 -13.75 6.13
C GLU A 282 0.65 -13.34 5.18
N TRP A 283 0.40 -13.45 3.87
CA TRP A 283 1.36 -13.18 2.81
C TRP A 283 1.37 -11.72 2.36
N LEU A 284 0.25 -11.03 2.42
CA LEU A 284 0.20 -9.61 2.08
C LEU A 284 -0.99 -8.98 2.79
N GLY A 285 -0.76 -7.87 3.48
CA GLY A 285 -1.76 -7.21 4.33
C GLY A 285 -1.31 -7.14 5.79
N SER A 286 -2.02 -6.36 6.60
CA SER A 286 -1.73 -6.12 8.04
C SER A 286 -0.23 -5.89 8.38
N GLY A 287 0.51 -5.24 7.48
CA GLY A 287 1.95 -4.97 7.65
C GLY A 287 2.88 -6.12 7.28
N LYS A 288 2.35 -7.30 6.92
CA LYS A 288 3.12 -8.46 6.46
C LYS A 288 3.36 -8.42 4.95
N ILE A 289 4.53 -8.90 4.55
CA ILE A 289 4.96 -9.12 3.17
C ILE A 289 5.60 -10.53 3.12
N LEU A 290 5.04 -11.43 2.31
CA LEU A 290 5.37 -12.86 2.23
C LEU A 290 5.56 -13.55 3.59
N GLY A 291 4.69 -13.27 4.56
CA GLY A 291 4.75 -13.87 5.89
C GLY A 291 5.73 -13.21 6.86
N LYS A 292 6.42 -12.13 6.46
CA LYS A 292 7.42 -11.44 7.27
C LYS A 292 7.08 -9.98 7.46
N GLU A 293 7.58 -9.38 8.53
CA GLU A 293 7.60 -7.93 8.71
C GLU A 293 8.93 -7.40 8.19
N TYR A 294 8.85 -6.33 7.40
CA TYR A 294 10.01 -5.60 6.93
C TYR A 294 9.99 -4.23 7.59
N PHE A 295 11.11 -3.82 8.17
CA PHE A 295 11.25 -2.54 8.84
C PHE A 295 12.32 -1.70 8.16
N VAL A 296 12.12 -0.39 8.12
CA VAL A 296 13.08 0.59 7.60
C VAL A 296 13.39 1.61 8.68
N ASN A 297 14.67 1.98 8.80
CA ASN A 297 15.14 2.99 9.74
C ASN A 297 15.00 4.39 9.12
N LEU A 298 14.07 5.18 9.64
CA LEU A 298 13.77 6.53 9.21
C LEU A 298 14.47 7.55 10.10
N ASN A 299 15.25 8.46 9.50
CA ASN A 299 15.74 9.66 10.14
C ASN A 299 14.69 10.78 10.04
N LEU A 300 14.23 11.29 11.17
CA LEU A 300 13.28 12.40 11.27
C LEU A 300 13.93 13.77 11.09
N ARG A 301 15.27 13.85 11.15
CA ARG A 301 16.00 15.09 10.85
C ARG A 301 16.19 15.20 9.34
N ASP A 302 15.29 15.91 8.69
CA ASP A 302 15.52 16.47 7.36
C ASP A 302 16.56 17.59 7.49
N THR A 303 17.83 17.24 7.62
CA THR A 303 18.89 18.21 7.35
C THR A 303 19.01 18.34 5.82
N PRO A 304 18.69 19.50 5.21
CA PRO A 304 18.98 19.72 3.81
C PRO A 304 20.49 19.52 3.58
N PRO A 305 20.92 19.05 2.39
CA PRO A 305 22.33 18.86 2.12
C PRO A 305 23.05 20.19 2.33
N THR A 306 23.93 20.23 3.33
CA THR A 306 24.78 21.38 3.63
C THR A 306 25.54 21.70 2.35
N LYS A 307 25.29 22.87 1.74
CA LYS A 307 26.11 23.37 0.64
C LYS A 307 27.55 23.32 1.13
N ALA A 308 28.39 22.53 0.47
CA ALA A 308 29.82 22.47 0.74
C ALA A 308 30.36 23.91 0.68
N ALA A 309 30.83 24.41 1.82
CA ALA A 309 31.55 25.66 1.86
C ALA A 309 32.79 25.50 0.98
N LYS A 310 32.94 26.39 -0.01
CA LYS A 310 34.18 26.50 -0.77
C LYS A 310 35.31 26.83 0.22
N PRO A 311 36.46 26.16 0.16
CA PRO A 311 37.63 26.62 0.89
C PRO A 311 38.09 27.95 0.29
N GLU A 312 38.29 28.95 1.17
CA GLU A 312 39.10 30.14 0.90
C GLU A 312 40.58 29.79 0.79
#